data_AF-A0A1B9VJQ9-F1
#
_entry.id   AF-A0A1B9VJQ9-F1
#
_cell.length_a   1.000
_cell.length_b   1.000
_cell.length_c   1.000
_cell.angle_alpha   90.00
_cell.angle_beta   90.00
_cell.angle_gamma   90.00
#
_symmetry.space_group_name_H-M   'P 1'
#
loop_
_entity.id
_entity.type
_entity.pdbx_description
1 polymer ?
#
loop_
_entity_poly.entity_id
_entity_poly.type
_entity_poly.pdbx_seq_one_letter_code
_entity_poly.pdbx_strand_id
1 'polypeptide(L)'
;MSNTFKSLRLANEARQAEWDSGEQISLAFRGNELAGEVGEALEHAVRALLLSIATGKACNIVKKLERENMGLAGSTSTKGQLAEELPDIAICTDLIAMHAGIDLQSAITGKFNATSEKVGLQTRLDLSTSSEIPGYQPLWIDPVKNRDQDKGSKQPASAMSFKKWVARRLSKMQDAALKDKETGQ
;
A
#
# COMPACT_ATOMS: atom_id res chain seq x y z
N MET A 1 -16.09 2.99 39.10
CA MET A 1 -15.66 3.14 37.70
C MET A 1 -15.18 4.56 37.50
N SER A 2 -13.96 4.74 36.99
CA SER A 2 -13.41 6.06 36.61
C SER A 2 -14.28 6.68 35.51
N ASN A 3 -14.57 7.98 35.63
CA ASN A 3 -15.45 8.73 34.72
C ASN A 3 -14.64 9.25 33.50
N THR A 4 -14.01 8.33 32.76
CA THR A 4 -12.98 8.61 31.73
C THR A 4 -13.37 9.71 30.73
N PHE A 5 -14.64 9.75 30.31
CA PHE A 5 -15.11 10.77 29.36
C PHE A 5 -15.23 12.17 29.97
N LYS A 6 -15.47 12.31 31.28
CA LYS A 6 -15.45 13.61 31.96
C LYS A 6 -14.04 14.17 32.04
N SER A 7 -13.06 13.33 32.37
CA SER A 7 -11.64 13.73 32.37
C SER A 7 -11.17 14.17 30.98
N LEU A 8 -11.58 13.47 29.92
CA LEU A 8 -11.30 13.87 28.54
C LEU A 8 -11.94 15.22 28.19
N ARG A 9 -13.18 15.46 28.61
CA ARG A 9 -13.86 16.75 28.38
C ARG A 9 -13.11 17.90 29.03
N LEU A 10 -12.74 17.75 30.31
CA LEU A 10 -11.99 18.76 31.06
C LEU A 10 -10.63 19.06 30.40
N ALA A 11 -9.91 18.02 29.97
CA ALA A 11 -8.63 18.20 29.27
C ALA A 11 -8.78 18.92 27.93
N ASN A 12 -9.83 18.60 27.16
CA ASN A 12 -10.11 19.29 25.90
C ASN A 12 -10.52 20.75 26.09
N GLU A 13 -11.28 21.07 27.15
CA GLU A 13 -11.63 22.45 27.49
C GLU A 13 -10.39 23.28 27.85
N ALA A 14 -9.47 22.71 28.67
CA ALA A 14 -8.20 23.36 28.98
C ALA A 14 -7.35 23.60 27.71
N ARG A 15 -7.17 22.57 26.88
CA ARG A 15 -6.42 22.69 25.61
C ARG A 15 -7.06 23.67 24.63
N GLN A 16 -8.39 23.75 24.60
CA GLN A 16 -9.10 24.69 23.74
C GLN A 16 -8.81 26.14 24.15
N ALA A 17 -8.81 26.43 25.45
CA ALA A 17 -8.49 27.76 25.97
C ALA A 17 -7.04 28.17 25.66
N GLU A 18 -6.11 27.21 25.60
CA GLU A 18 -4.71 27.43 25.21
C GLU A 18 -4.55 27.65 23.70
N TRP A 19 -5.21 26.82 22.88
CA TRP A 19 -5.02 26.80 21.43
C TRP A 19 -5.78 27.95 20.74
N ASP A 20 -7.03 28.17 21.12
CA ASP A 20 -7.95 29.08 20.44
C ASP A 20 -8.57 30.06 21.44
N SER A 21 -7.68 30.86 22.04
CA SER A 21 -8.05 31.89 23.02
C SER A 21 -8.97 32.98 22.45
N GLY A 22 -9.12 33.05 21.12
CA GLY A 22 -10.04 33.95 20.42
C GLY A 22 -11.38 33.33 20.04
N GLU A 23 -11.64 32.07 20.42
CA GLU A 23 -12.88 31.32 20.12
C GLU A 23 -13.26 31.32 18.62
N GLN A 24 -12.28 31.19 17.74
CA GLN A 24 -12.46 31.23 16.29
C GLN A 24 -12.78 29.85 15.68
N ILE A 25 -12.51 28.76 16.40
CA ILE A 25 -12.75 27.40 15.91
C ILE A 25 -14.25 27.11 15.85
N SER A 26 -14.77 27.06 14.64
CA SER A 26 -16.18 26.76 14.37
C SER A 26 -16.49 25.26 14.47
N LEU A 27 -17.79 24.94 14.60
CA LEU A 27 -18.29 23.56 14.49
C LEU A 27 -17.90 22.91 13.16
N ALA A 28 -17.96 23.66 12.05
CA ALA A 28 -17.59 23.16 10.73
C ALA A 28 -16.12 22.76 10.66
N PHE A 29 -15.23 23.56 11.26
CA PHE A 29 -13.80 23.23 11.35
C PHE A 29 -13.58 21.92 12.09
N ARG A 30 -14.16 21.74 13.28
CA ARG A 30 -14.04 20.50 14.05
C ARG A 30 -14.61 19.29 13.33
N GLY A 31 -15.72 19.47 12.61
CA GLY A 31 -16.30 18.42 11.77
C GLY A 31 -15.34 17.99 10.66
N ASN A 32 -14.66 18.96 10.03
CA ASN A 32 -13.66 18.68 9.00
C ASN A 32 -12.38 18.06 9.56
N GLU A 33 -11.91 18.49 10.74
CA GLU A 33 -10.79 17.83 11.43
C GLU A 33 -11.13 16.37 11.71
N LEU A 34 -12.30 16.08 12.29
CA LEU A 34 -12.75 14.70 12.51
C LEU A 34 -12.79 13.91 11.20
N ALA A 35 -13.32 14.49 10.12
CA ALA A 35 -13.37 13.83 8.82
C ALA A 35 -11.97 13.56 8.24
N GLY A 36 -11.01 14.47 8.47
CA GLY A 36 -9.61 14.29 8.11
C GLY A 36 -8.97 13.12 8.85
N GLU A 37 -9.08 13.10 10.18
CA GLU A 37 -8.56 12.02 11.04
C GLU A 37 -9.15 10.65 10.68
N VAL A 38 -10.47 10.61 10.40
CA VAL A 38 -11.14 9.39 9.91
C VAL A 38 -10.63 9.00 8.52
N GLY A 39 -10.41 9.98 7.64
CA GLY A 39 -9.86 9.78 6.30
C GLY A 39 -8.46 9.15 6.33
N GLU A 40 -7.57 9.66 7.20
CA GLU A 40 -6.24 9.09 7.42
C GLU A 40 -6.33 7.66 7.95
N ALA A 41 -7.15 7.41 8.98
CA ALA A 41 -7.39 6.05 9.49
C ALA A 41 -7.88 5.09 8.39
N LEU A 42 -8.79 5.54 7.53
CA LEU A 42 -9.28 4.77 6.38
C LEU A 42 -8.19 4.54 5.34
N GLU A 43 -7.33 5.51 5.07
CA GLU A 43 -6.19 5.35 4.16
C GLU A 43 -5.27 4.21 4.64
N HIS A 44 -4.99 4.13 5.95
CA HIS A 44 -4.21 3.03 6.52
C HIS A 44 -4.93 1.68 6.40
N ALA A 45 -6.22 1.64 6.68
CA ALA A 45 -7.02 0.43 6.52
C ALA A 45 -7.01 -0.05 5.05
N VAL A 46 -7.15 0.87 4.09
CA VAL A 46 -7.10 0.57 2.66
C VAL A 46 -5.71 0.06 2.27
N ARG A 47 -4.62 0.65 2.75
CA ARG A 47 -3.25 0.15 2.51
C ARG A 47 -3.06 -1.27 3.03
N ALA A 48 -3.53 -1.58 4.25
CA ALA A 48 -3.47 -2.93 4.80
C ALA A 48 -4.27 -3.95 3.95
N LEU A 49 -5.45 -3.56 3.46
CA LEU A 49 -6.25 -4.38 2.56
C LEU A 49 -5.56 -4.60 1.21
N LEU A 50 -4.96 -3.56 0.63
CA LEU A 50 -4.21 -3.66 -0.63
C LEU A 50 -3.01 -4.61 -0.48
N LEU A 51 -2.28 -4.53 0.63
CA LEU A 51 -1.18 -5.44 0.95
C LEU A 51 -1.66 -6.90 1.03
N SER A 52 -2.80 -7.14 1.67
CA SER A 52 -3.42 -8.47 1.74
C SER A 52 -3.78 -9.01 0.35
N ILE A 53 -4.37 -8.17 -0.51
CA ILE A 53 -4.71 -8.52 -1.88
C ILE A 53 -3.46 -8.87 -2.70
N ALA A 54 -2.42 -8.02 -2.68
CA ALA A 54 -1.18 -8.23 -3.42
C ALA A 54 -0.48 -9.52 -2.95
N THR A 55 -0.40 -9.74 -1.64
CA THR A 55 0.18 -10.96 -1.05
C THR A 55 -0.60 -12.20 -1.50
N GLY A 56 -1.94 -12.16 -1.47
CA GLY A 56 -2.78 -13.27 -1.94
C GLY A 56 -2.57 -13.60 -3.41
N LYS A 57 -2.40 -12.58 -4.26
CA LYS A 57 -2.07 -12.78 -5.68
C LYS A 57 -0.70 -13.42 -5.88
N ALA A 58 0.34 -12.91 -5.21
CA ALA A 58 1.68 -13.48 -5.26
C ALA A 58 1.68 -14.96 -4.82
N CYS A 59 1.00 -15.29 -3.71
CA CYS A 59 0.83 -16.68 -3.25
C CYS A 59 0.13 -17.56 -4.30
N ASN A 60 -0.89 -17.04 -4.99
CA ASN A 60 -1.56 -17.78 -6.05
C ASN A 60 -0.67 -18.03 -7.27
N ILE A 61 0.19 -17.07 -7.63
CA ILE A 61 1.18 -17.23 -8.70
C ILE A 61 2.22 -18.28 -8.32
N VAL A 62 2.79 -18.21 -7.11
CA VAL A 62 3.73 -19.22 -6.59
C VAL A 62 3.11 -20.61 -6.63
N LYS A 63 1.87 -20.76 -6.13
CA LYS A 63 1.13 -22.03 -6.20
C LYS A 63 1.03 -22.58 -7.63
N LYS A 64 0.83 -21.72 -8.64
CA LYS A 64 0.75 -22.15 -10.04
C LYS A 64 2.10 -22.54 -10.63
N LEU A 65 3.17 -21.82 -10.27
CA LEU A 65 4.55 -22.16 -10.64
C LEU A 65 4.96 -23.53 -10.07
N GLU A 66 4.69 -23.74 -8.78
CA GLU A 66 5.01 -25.01 -8.11
C GLU A 66 4.17 -26.17 -8.67
N ARG A 67 2.89 -25.92 -9.00
CA ARG A 67 2.04 -26.92 -9.65
C ARG A 67 2.63 -27.41 -10.97
N GLU A 68 3.14 -26.49 -11.79
CA GLU A 68 3.80 -26.80 -13.05
C GLU A 68 5.09 -27.60 -12.81
N ASN A 69 5.93 -27.16 -11.86
CA ASN A 69 7.16 -27.88 -11.48
C ASN A 69 6.88 -29.32 -11.00
N MET A 70 5.75 -29.54 -10.34
CA MET A 70 5.31 -30.86 -9.86
C MET A 70 4.60 -31.71 -10.95
N GLY A 71 4.39 -31.17 -12.15
CA GLY A 71 3.68 -31.87 -13.23
C GLY A 71 2.18 -32.09 -12.96
N LEU A 72 1.58 -31.29 -12.08
CA LEU A 72 0.17 -31.42 -11.70
C LEU A 72 -0.73 -30.66 -12.68
N ALA A 73 -1.89 -31.23 -13.03
CA ALA A 73 -2.84 -30.61 -13.96
C ALA A 73 -3.42 -29.28 -13.40
N GLY A 74 -3.47 -28.24 -14.23
CA GLY A 74 -4.08 -26.95 -13.90
C GLY A 74 -3.52 -25.77 -14.68
N SER A 75 -3.98 -24.55 -14.37
CA SER A 75 -3.45 -23.32 -14.97
C SER A 75 -2.05 -22.99 -14.43
N THR A 76 -1.20 -22.46 -15.29
CA THR A 76 0.18 -22.03 -14.98
C THR A 76 0.28 -20.51 -14.83
N SER A 77 1.41 -20.04 -14.33
CA SER A 77 1.78 -18.62 -14.24
C SER A 77 3.26 -18.47 -14.54
N THR A 78 3.74 -17.25 -14.77
CA THR A 78 5.16 -17.00 -15.09
C THR A 78 5.90 -16.31 -13.95
N LYS A 79 7.22 -16.43 -13.94
CA LYS A 79 8.09 -15.67 -13.02
C LYS A 79 7.95 -14.15 -13.22
N GLY A 80 7.63 -13.70 -14.45
CA GLY A 80 7.35 -12.29 -14.74
C GLY A 80 6.12 -11.77 -14.00
N GLN A 81 5.03 -12.55 -13.96
CA GLN A 81 3.83 -12.18 -13.19
C GLN A 81 4.12 -12.06 -11.68
N LEU A 82 4.99 -12.92 -11.15
CA LEU A 82 5.42 -12.81 -9.75
C LEU A 82 6.26 -11.55 -9.52
N ALA A 83 7.16 -11.23 -10.46
CA ALA A 83 8.02 -10.05 -10.39
C ALA A 83 7.25 -8.72 -10.47
N GLU A 84 6.04 -8.70 -11.01
CA GLU A 84 5.15 -7.53 -10.99
C GLU A 84 4.48 -7.32 -9.63
N GLU A 85 4.13 -8.39 -8.90
CA GLU A 85 3.38 -8.28 -7.64
C GLU A 85 4.28 -8.14 -6.40
N LEU A 86 5.51 -8.68 -6.43
CA LEU A 86 6.45 -8.57 -5.29
C LEU A 86 6.87 -7.12 -4.95
N PRO A 87 7.14 -6.22 -5.92
CA PRO A 87 7.44 -4.82 -5.63
C PRO A 87 6.27 -4.09 -4.96
N ASP A 88 5.03 -4.35 -5.40
CA ASP A 88 3.82 -3.74 -4.81
C ASP A 88 3.70 -4.11 -3.30
N ILE A 89 4.08 -5.33 -2.91
CA ILE A 89 4.13 -5.78 -1.51
C ILE A 89 5.20 -5.00 -0.72
N ALA A 90 6.41 -4.89 -1.26
CA ALA A 90 7.52 -4.19 -0.61
C ALA A 90 7.19 -2.71 -0.38
N ILE A 91 6.68 -2.03 -1.42
CA ILE A 91 6.27 -0.62 -1.35
C ILE A 91 5.16 -0.42 -0.32
N CYS A 92 4.11 -1.24 -0.35
CA CYS A 92 3.01 -1.10 0.61
C CYS A 92 3.46 -1.35 2.06
N THR A 93 4.39 -2.29 2.26
CA THR A 93 4.98 -2.56 3.59
C THR A 93 5.77 -1.35 4.10
N ASP A 94 6.56 -0.71 3.23
CA ASP A 94 7.32 0.50 3.58
C ASP A 94 6.41 1.69 3.89
N LEU A 95 5.31 1.89 3.15
CA LEU A 95 4.32 2.93 3.46
C LEU A 95 3.67 2.75 4.84
N ILE A 96 3.48 1.51 5.29
CA ILE A 96 2.98 1.22 6.64
C ILE A 96 4.06 1.55 7.68
N ALA A 97 5.31 1.12 7.44
CA ALA A 97 6.43 1.40 8.33
C ALA A 97 6.67 2.91 8.49
N MET A 98 6.68 3.65 7.39
CA MET A 98 6.79 5.11 7.37
C MET A 98 5.73 5.77 8.25
N HIS A 99 4.47 5.35 8.12
CA HIS A 99 3.38 5.92 8.93
C HIS A 99 3.50 5.54 10.42
N ALA A 100 3.94 4.33 10.73
CA ALA A 100 4.15 3.87 12.10
C ALA A 100 5.43 4.44 12.74
N GLY A 101 6.23 5.26 12.03
CA GLY A 101 7.52 5.76 12.51
C GLY A 101 8.59 4.68 12.64
N ILE A 102 8.49 3.61 11.86
CA ILE A 102 9.41 2.47 11.88
C ILE A 102 10.41 2.64 10.73
N ASP A 103 11.72 2.65 11.06
CA ASP A 103 12.77 2.45 10.06
C ASP A 103 12.79 0.99 9.61
N LEU A 104 12.16 0.73 8.46
CA LEU A 104 12.00 -0.62 7.92
C LEU A 104 13.34 -1.27 7.58
N GLN A 105 14.32 -0.51 7.10
CA GLN A 105 15.64 -1.04 6.74
C GLN A 105 16.39 -1.53 7.98
N SER A 106 16.40 -0.73 9.05
CA SER A 106 16.99 -1.13 10.33
C SER A 106 16.27 -2.33 10.94
N ALA A 107 14.94 -2.36 10.89
CA ALA A 107 14.13 -3.46 11.40
C ALA A 107 14.41 -4.79 10.65
N ILE A 108 14.48 -4.76 9.32
CA ILE A 108 14.82 -5.93 8.49
C ILE A 108 16.23 -6.42 8.83
N THR A 109 17.21 -5.52 8.88
CA THR A 109 18.60 -5.85 9.18
C THR A 109 18.75 -6.50 10.56
N GLY A 110 18.15 -5.89 11.58
CA GLY A 110 18.13 -6.43 12.93
C GLY A 110 17.48 -7.81 12.99
N LYS A 111 16.34 -8.00 12.33
CA LYS A 111 15.63 -9.29 12.31
C LYS A 111 16.41 -10.39 11.59
N PHE A 112 17.03 -10.08 10.45
CA PHE A 112 17.84 -11.01 9.68
C PHE A 112 19.04 -11.49 10.50
N ASN A 113 19.77 -10.55 11.12
CA ASN A 113 20.97 -10.86 11.90
C ASN A 113 20.63 -11.63 13.18
N ALA A 114 19.57 -11.24 13.89
CA ALA A 114 19.09 -11.98 15.07
C ALA A 114 18.65 -13.42 14.72
N THR A 115 18.02 -13.62 13.57
CA THR A 115 17.64 -14.97 13.12
C THR A 115 18.88 -15.80 12.78
N SER A 116 19.83 -15.21 12.08
CA SER A 116 21.10 -15.85 11.71
C SER A 116 21.87 -16.30 12.95
N GLU A 117 21.95 -15.45 13.98
CA GLU A 117 22.56 -15.80 15.27
C GLU A 117 21.81 -16.93 15.96
N LYS A 118 20.47 -16.82 16.07
CA LYS A 118 19.63 -17.83 16.71
C LYS A 118 19.82 -19.24 16.14
N VAL A 119 20.06 -19.34 14.83
CA VAL A 119 20.25 -20.64 14.15
C VAL A 119 21.72 -20.97 13.84
N GLY A 120 22.68 -20.20 14.35
CA GLY A 120 24.12 -20.48 14.22
C GLY A 120 24.73 -20.22 12.84
N LEU A 121 24.09 -19.38 12.01
CA LEU A 121 24.60 -18.98 10.70
C LEU A 121 25.66 -17.88 10.84
N GLN A 122 26.65 -17.89 9.94
CA GLN A 122 27.71 -16.87 9.88
C GLN A 122 27.33 -15.64 9.05
N THR A 123 26.40 -15.81 8.10
CA THR A 123 25.96 -14.74 7.20
C THR A 123 25.29 -13.60 7.97
N ARG A 124 25.63 -12.36 7.63
CA ARG A 124 24.99 -11.16 8.17
C ARG A 124 24.58 -10.23 7.03
N LEU A 125 23.49 -9.50 7.25
CA LEU A 125 23.09 -8.43 6.36
C LEU A 125 23.90 -7.18 6.75
N ASP A 126 24.78 -6.76 5.84
CA ASP A 126 25.50 -5.50 5.90
C ASP A 126 24.95 -4.57 4.79
N LEU A 127 24.67 -3.33 5.15
CA LEU A 127 24.12 -2.32 4.27
C LEU A 127 25.20 -1.64 3.42
N SER A 128 26.49 -1.92 3.66
CA SER A 128 27.63 -1.34 2.93
C SER A 128 27.90 -1.96 1.55
N THR A 129 27.34 -3.14 1.27
CA THR A 129 27.62 -3.90 0.04
C THR A 129 26.74 -3.51 -1.14
N SER A 130 27.29 -2.76 -2.10
CA SER A 130 26.72 -2.59 -3.44
C SER A 130 27.35 -3.60 -4.41
N SER A 131 26.68 -4.73 -4.67
CA SER A 131 27.13 -5.70 -5.68
C SER A 131 25.95 -6.17 -6.53
N GLU A 132 26.17 -6.28 -7.84
CA GLU A 132 25.26 -7.01 -8.74
C GLU A 132 25.17 -8.47 -8.29
N ILE A 133 23.96 -9.06 -8.30
CA ILE A 133 23.76 -10.45 -7.90
C ILE A 133 24.19 -11.37 -9.06
N PRO A 134 25.27 -12.16 -8.92
CA PRO A 134 25.76 -13.01 -10.00
C PRO A 134 24.69 -14.02 -10.44
N GLY A 135 24.42 -14.08 -11.75
CA GLY A 135 23.46 -15.02 -12.33
C GLY A 135 21.99 -14.58 -12.30
N TYR A 136 21.67 -13.40 -11.77
CA TYR A 136 20.31 -12.86 -11.83
C TYR A 136 20.12 -12.00 -13.09
N GLN A 137 19.21 -12.43 -13.98
CA GLN A 137 18.78 -11.62 -15.12
C GLN A 137 17.68 -10.65 -14.65
N PRO A 138 17.77 -9.34 -14.92
CA PRO A 138 16.70 -8.40 -14.58
C PRO A 138 15.42 -8.78 -15.32
N LEU A 139 14.40 -9.24 -14.59
CA LEU A 139 13.08 -9.57 -15.14
C LEU A 139 12.16 -8.35 -15.28
N TRP A 140 12.57 -7.19 -14.75
CA TRP A 140 11.80 -5.95 -14.82
C TRP A 140 11.91 -5.32 -16.21
N ILE A 141 10.79 -5.25 -16.93
CA ILE A 141 10.65 -4.52 -18.19
C ILE A 141 10.14 -3.13 -17.84
N ASP A 142 10.93 -2.09 -18.13
CA ASP A 142 10.55 -0.69 -17.91
C ASP A 142 9.26 -0.35 -18.69
N PRO A 143 8.12 -0.10 -18.02
CA PRO A 143 6.86 0.17 -18.68
C PRO A 143 6.82 1.55 -19.36
N VAL A 144 7.80 2.43 -19.09
CA VAL A 144 7.90 3.77 -19.68
C VAL A 144 8.67 3.73 -21.01
N LYS A 145 9.70 2.89 -21.13
CA LYS A 145 10.54 2.79 -22.34
C LYS A 145 9.89 2.06 -23.51
N ASN A 146 8.80 1.32 -23.29
CA ASN A 146 8.17 0.49 -24.33
C ASN A 146 6.87 1.06 -24.93
N ARG A 147 6.51 2.31 -24.61
CA ARG A 147 5.28 2.94 -25.13
C ARG A 147 5.26 3.15 -26.64
N ASP A 148 6.42 3.15 -27.29
CA ASP A 148 6.53 3.37 -28.74
C ASP A 148 6.53 2.07 -29.58
N GLN A 149 6.68 0.88 -28.96
CA GLN A 149 6.73 -0.39 -29.69
C GLN A 149 5.40 -1.18 -29.68
N ASP A 150 4.43 -0.83 -28.83
CA ASP A 150 3.16 -1.57 -28.70
C ASP A 150 2.00 -1.00 -29.55
N LYS A 151 2.30 -0.52 -30.77
CA LYS A 151 1.26 -0.15 -31.75
C LYS A 151 0.75 -1.33 -32.59
N GLY A 152 1.27 -2.55 -32.39
CA GLY A 152 1.02 -3.68 -33.27
C GLY A 152 0.30 -4.89 -32.67
N SER A 153 0.22 -5.03 -31.34
CA SER A 153 -0.37 -6.22 -30.72
C SER A 153 -1.81 -5.94 -30.26
N LYS A 154 -2.79 -6.52 -30.95
CA LYS A 154 -4.19 -6.51 -30.49
C LYS A 154 -4.29 -7.38 -29.24
N GLN A 155 -4.17 -6.79 -28.05
CA GLN A 155 -4.62 -7.44 -26.81
C GLN A 155 -6.12 -7.79 -26.93
N PRO A 156 -6.54 -9.01 -26.54
CA PRO A 156 -7.95 -9.37 -26.57
C PRO A 156 -8.75 -8.45 -25.64
N ALA A 157 -9.93 -8.02 -26.11
CA ALA A 157 -10.80 -7.03 -25.50
C ALA A 157 -11.53 -7.51 -24.23
N SER A 158 -10.85 -8.19 -23.31
CA SER A 158 -11.47 -8.76 -22.10
C SER A 158 -10.59 -8.66 -20.87
N ALA A 159 -10.49 -7.43 -20.35
CA ALA A 159 -10.44 -7.09 -18.93
C ALA A 159 -9.90 -5.67 -18.82
N MET A 160 -10.77 -4.72 -18.49
CA MET A 160 -10.30 -3.41 -18.06
C MET A 160 -9.42 -3.63 -16.82
N SER A 161 -8.13 -3.29 -16.91
CA SER A 161 -7.23 -3.33 -15.75
C SER A 161 -7.91 -2.67 -14.55
N PHE A 162 -7.84 -3.31 -13.37
CA PHE A 162 -8.49 -2.81 -12.15
C PHE A 162 -8.11 -1.36 -11.86
N LYS A 163 -6.85 -0.96 -12.10
CA LYS A 163 -6.38 0.43 -12.02
C LYS A 163 -7.18 1.36 -12.96
N LYS A 164 -7.46 0.92 -14.19
CA LYS A 164 -8.25 1.64 -15.20
C LYS A 164 -9.74 1.67 -14.87
N TRP A 165 -10.28 0.61 -14.26
CA TRP A 165 -11.66 0.57 -13.77
C TRP A 165 -11.87 1.52 -12.59
N VAL A 166 -10.96 1.51 -11.60
CA VAL A 166 -10.99 2.41 -10.45
C VAL A 166 -10.88 3.87 -10.89
N ALA A 167 -9.91 4.21 -11.76
CA ALA A 167 -9.76 5.56 -12.28
C ALA A 167 -11.02 6.05 -13.02
N ARG A 168 -11.63 5.19 -13.84
CA ARG A 168 -12.86 5.51 -14.56
C ARG A 168 -14.07 5.63 -13.63
N ARG A 169 -14.11 4.88 -12.53
CA ARG A 169 -15.19 4.98 -11.54
C ARG A 169 -15.08 6.25 -10.71
N LEU A 170 -13.86 6.62 -10.28
CA LEU A 170 -13.60 7.86 -9.55
C LEU A 170 -13.93 9.09 -10.39
N SER A 171 -13.52 9.12 -11.66
CA SER A 171 -13.88 10.20 -12.59
C SER A 171 -15.40 10.33 -12.77
N LYS A 172 -16.13 9.21 -12.93
CA LYS A 172 -17.59 9.24 -13.00
C LYS A 172 -18.26 9.75 -11.73
N MET A 173 -17.68 9.50 -10.56
CA MET A 173 -18.20 9.99 -9.28
C MET A 173 -17.93 11.49 -9.10
N GLN A 174 -16.78 11.98 -9.55
CA GLN A 174 -16.46 13.41 -9.58
C GLN A 174 -17.39 14.16 -10.54
N ASP A 175 -17.63 13.63 -11.74
CA ASP A 175 -18.54 14.22 -12.73
C ASP A 175 -19.99 14.24 -12.23
N ALA A 176 -20.42 13.21 -11.48
CA ALA A 176 -21.74 13.17 -10.85
C ALA A 176 -21.87 14.20 -9.72
N ALA A 177 -20.84 14.33 -8.88
CA ALA A 177 -20.80 15.31 -7.80
C ALA A 177 -20.72 16.77 -8.31
N LEU A 178 -20.10 17.00 -9.47
CA LEU A 178 -20.07 18.30 -10.14
C LEU A 178 -21.44 18.64 -10.75
N LYS A 179 -22.12 17.66 -11.34
CA LYS A 179 -23.48 17.84 -11.88
C LYS A 179 -24.51 18.13 -10.79
N ASP A 180 -24.43 17.47 -9.64
CA ASP A 180 -25.32 17.75 -8.50
C ASP A 180 -25.12 19.17 -7.95
N LYS A 181 -23.90 19.74 -8.03
CA LYS A 181 -23.63 21.14 -7.68
C LYS A 181 -24.16 22.15 -8.70
N GLU A 182 -24.27 21.77 -9.96
CA GLU A 182 -24.81 22.62 -11.03
C GLU A 182 -26.35 22.58 -11.10
N THR A 183 -27.00 21.51 -10.59
CA THR A 183 -28.46 21.34 -10.65
C THR A 183 -29.23 21.78 -9.40
N GLY A 184 -28.57 22.38 -8.42
CA GLY A 184 -29.16 23.06 -7.24
C GLY A 184 -30.66 22.86 -7.01
N GLN A 185 -31.01 21.73 -6.39
CA GLN A 185 -32.20 21.58 -5.54
C GLN A 185 -31.72 21.32 -4.11
#